data_AF-A0A662PVY9-F1
#
_entry.id   AF-A0A662PVY9-F1
#
_cell.length_a   1.000
_cell.length_b   1.000
_cell.length_c   1.000
_cell.angle_alpha   90.00
_cell.angle_beta   90.00
_cell.angle_gamma   90.00
#
_symmetry.space_group_name_H-M   'P 1'
#
loop_
_entity.id
_entity.type
_entity.pdbx_description
1 polymer ?
#
loop_
_entity_poly.entity_id
_entity_poly.type
_entity_poly.pdbx_seq_one_letter_code
_entity_poly.pdbx_strand_id
1 'polypeptide(L)'
;MPYIDLTIALTVSIVVVLALIFRKINIAASLAVGSMIFGLLAFGPLILQVLPQAFNIPMIRTLLALILAMFLAELYGSAGASRKLVEGLTFFSPSFAALATPAIIGLLPMPGGAYVSAVILNELYGKLRLNAESKTFINYWFRHIWITTWPLYQSVILASGLLGISIRRISILNLPITLAATLIGAVAGILIIRRSADKKCSGEGRRGVKGLLHVWPFLLIALTAVALHVDLVVSLALVVLSVIAVYRPPKKDLARSLRQALNPTFI
;
A
#
# COMPACT_ATOMS: atom_id res chain seq x y z
N MET A 1 -0.24 -7.96 43.34
CA MET A 1 0.56 -6.82 42.84
C MET A 1 -0.41 -5.79 42.30
N PRO A 2 -0.30 -4.49 42.62
CA PRO A 2 -1.22 -3.51 42.08
C PRO A 2 -1.07 -3.50 40.56
N TYR A 3 -2.18 -3.69 39.85
CA TYR A 3 -2.21 -3.65 38.39
C TYR A 3 -1.76 -2.26 37.94
N ILE A 4 -0.66 -2.17 37.20
CA ILE A 4 -0.27 -0.93 36.53
C ILE A 4 -1.40 -0.60 35.55
N ASP A 5 -1.86 0.65 35.56
CA ASP A 5 -2.89 1.09 34.62
C ASP A 5 -2.47 0.80 33.17
N LEU A 6 -3.36 0.20 32.38
CA LEU A 6 -3.05 -0.26 31.03
C LEU A 6 -2.62 0.90 30.12
N THR A 7 -3.17 2.09 30.35
CA THR A 7 -2.83 3.32 29.64
C THR A 7 -1.40 3.74 29.95
N ILE A 8 -0.98 3.63 31.21
CA ILE A 8 0.40 3.91 31.64
C ILE A 8 1.35 2.88 31.01
N ALA A 9 1.02 1.58 31.09
CA ALA A 9 1.82 0.51 30.49
C ALA A 9 2.02 0.73 28.98
N LEU A 10 0.94 1.07 28.27
CA LEU A 10 0.97 1.38 26.84
C LEU A 10 1.83 2.63 26.56
N THR A 11 1.62 3.71 27.32
CA THR A 11 2.37 4.96 27.14
C THR A 11 3.87 4.73 27.33
N VAL A 12 4.27 4.00 28.37
CA VAL A 12 5.68 3.65 28.62
C VAL A 12 6.24 2.82 27.46
N SER A 13 5.51 1.81 26.99
CA SER A 13 5.96 1.00 25.85
C SER A 13 6.17 1.82 24.57
N ILE A 14 5.27 2.77 24.26
CA ILE A 14 5.38 3.65 23.10
C ILE A 14 6.60 4.58 23.23
N VAL A 15 6.81 5.17 24.42
CA VAL A 15 7.98 6.03 24.68
C VAL A 15 9.28 5.25 24.47
N VAL A 16 9.35 4.00 24.94
CA VAL A 16 10.53 3.14 24.72
C VAL A 16 10.72 2.85 23.22
N VAL A 17 9.67 2.47 22.50
CA VAL A 17 9.73 2.24 21.04
C VAL A 17 10.30 3.47 20.33
N LEU A 18 9.77 4.66 20.63
CA LEU A 18 10.23 5.91 20.01
C LEU A 18 11.68 6.23 20.37
N ALA A 19 12.09 6.01 21.63
CA ALA A 19 13.47 6.21 22.06
C ALA A 19 14.45 5.27 21.33
N LEU A 20 14.08 4.01 21.13
CA LEU A 20 14.89 3.03 20.37
C LEU A 20 14.99 3.42 18.89
N ILE A 21 13.88 3.84 18.28
CA ILE A 21 13.84 4.32 16.88
C ILE A 21 14.71 5.57 16.72
N PHE A 22 14.64 6.54 17.64
CA PHE A 22 15.49 7.74 17.60
C PHE A 22 16.98 7.43 17.77
N ARG A 23 17.31 6.32 18.44
CA ARG A 23 18.68 5.76 18.49
C ARG A 23 19.06 4.95 17.25
N LYS A 24 18.25 5.00 16.18
CA LYS A 24 18.45 4.28 14.91
C LYS A 24 18.48 2.76 15.08
N ILE A 25 17.86 2.23 16.15
CA ILE A 25 17.66 0.78 16.29
C ILE A 25 16.59 0.35 15.28
N ASN A 26 16.75 -0.85 14.73
CA ASN A 26 15.81 -1.42 13.77
C ASN A 26 14.36 -1.37 14.30
N ILE A 27 13.40 -1.02 13.44
CA ILE A 27 11.99 -0.83 13.80
C ILE A 27 11.38 -2.13 14.35
N ALA A 28 11.65 -3.28 13.72
CA ALA A 28 11.13 -4.57 14.17
C ALA A 28 11.63 -4.93 15.57
N ALA A 29 12.93 -4.72 15.84
CA ALA A 29 13.50 -4.92 17.17
C ALA A 29 12.89 -3.95 18.20
N SER A 30 12.71 -2.68 17.82
CA SER A 30 12.11 -1.66 18.69
C SER A 30 10.67 -2.02 19.07
N LEU A 31 9.86 -2.48 18.11
CA LEU A 31 8.49 -2.94 18.33
C LEU A 31 8.44 -4.22 19.18
N ALA A 32 9.36 -5.16 18.97
CA ALA A 32 9.43 -6.39 19.77
C ALA A 32 9.79 -6.10 21.25
N VAL A 33 10.72 -5.18 21.50
CA VAL A 33 11.04 -4.73 22.86
C VAL A 33 9.85 -3.99 23.48
N GLY A 34 9.21 -3.10 22.71
CA GLY A 34 8.02 -2.37 23.15
C GLY A 34 6.86 -3.30 23.54
N SER A 35 6.55 -4.29 22.71
CA SER A 35 5.48 -5.25 22.99
C SER A 35 5.79 -6.15 24.19
N MET A 36 7.05 -6.54 24.39
CA MET A 36 7.48 -7.29 25.58
C MET A 36 7.36 -6.44 26.85
N ILE A 37 7.79 -5.17 26.81
CA ILE A 37 7.65 -4.24 27.93
C ILE A 37 6.17 -4.02 28.26
N PHE A 38 5.34 -3.79 27.24
CA PHE A 38 3.89 -3.68 27.43
C PHE A 38 3.33 -4.94 28.11
N GLY A 39 3.67 -6.13 27.60
CA GLY A 39 3.21 -7.40 28.17
C GLY A 39 3.65 -7.59 29.63
N LEU A 40 4.89 -7.22 29.95
CA LEU A 40 5.43 -7.33 31.31
C LEU A 40 4.73 -6.36 32.26
N LEU A 41 4.48 -5.12 31.84
CA LEU A 41 3.83 -4.10 32.67
C LEU A 41 2.33 -4.38 32.83
N ALA A 42 1.65 -4.85 31.78
CA ALA A 42 0.22 -5.11 31.77
C ALA A 42 -0.16 -6.41 32.50
N PHE A 43 0.62 -7.48 32.31
CA PHE A 43 0.28 -8.82 32.79
C PHE A 43 1.22 -9.37 33.86
N GLY A 44 2.38 -8.74 34.09
CA GLY A 44 3.35 -9.19 35.10
C GLY A 44 3.75 -10.66 34.88
N PRO A 45 3.78 -11.50 35.93
CA PRO A 45 4.11 -12.93 35.80
C PRO A 45 3.17 -13.73 34.87
N LEU A 46 1.93 -13.25 34.65
CA LEU A 46 0.98 -13.91 33.77
C LEU A 46 1.38 -13.81 32.28
N ILE A 47 2.38 -13.00 31.94
CA ILE A 47 2.87 -12.87 30.56
C ILE A 47 3.21 -14.24 29.93
N LEU A 48 3.71 -15.20 30.71
CA LEU A 48 4.05 -16.54 30.19
C LEU A 48 2.82 -17.32 29.70
N GLN A 49 1.64 -17.01 30.24
CA GLN A 49 0.37 -17.62 29.83
C GLN A 49 -0.29 -16.85 28.67
N VAL A 50 -0.08 -15.53 28.62
CA VAL A 50 -0.70 -14.64 27.61
C VAL A 50 0.13 -14.60 26.32
N LEU A 51 1.45 -14.68 26.41
CA LEU A 51 2.35 -14.56 25.26
C LEU A 51 2.02 -15.56 24.13
N PRO A 52 1.77 -16.86 24.40
CA PRO A 52 1.35 -17.79 23.35
C PRO A 52 0.03 -17.39 22.67
N GLN A 53 -0.89 -16.76 23.41
CA GLN A 53 -2.19 -16.31 22.89
C GLN A 53 -2.07 -15.12 21.93
N ALA A 54 -0.97 -14.37 22.00
CA ALA A 54 -0.68 -13.32 21.02
C ALA A 54 -0.43 -13.88 19.61
N PHE A 55 0.02 -15.14 19.51
CA PHE A 55 0.23 -15.85 18.24
C PHE A 55 -1.03 -16.61 17.79
N ASN A 56 -2.14 -15.86 17.65
CA ASN A 56 -3.45 -16.40 17.31
C ASN A 56 -3.74 -16.40 15.79
N ILE A 57 -4.87 -17.02 15.42
CA ILE A 57 -5.32 -17.11 14.02
C ILE A 57 -5.50 -15.74 13.35
N PRO A 58 -6.13 -14.72 13.97
CA PRO A 58 -6.18 -13.36 13.41
C PRO A 58 -4.81 -12.77 13.07
N MET A 59 -3.82 -12.93 13.95
CA MET A 59 -2.45 -12.48 13.71
C MET A 59 -1.85 -13.20 12.48
N ILE A 60 -1.95 -14.53 12.43
CA ILE A 60 -1.44 -15.33 11.30
C ILE A 60 -2.12 -14.93 9.99
N ARG A 61 -3.44 -14.73 9.98
CA ARG A 61 -4.18 -14.29 8.79
C ARG A 61 -3.76 -12.89 8.34
N THR A 62 -3.58 -11.96 9.27
CA THR A 62 -3.11 -10.60 9.00
C THR A 62 -1.72 -10.63 8.38
N LEU A 63 -0.80 -11.40 8.98
CA LEU A 63 0.56 -11.59 8.49
C LEU A 63 0.58 -12.20 7.09
N LEU A 64 -0.23 -13.25 6.87
CA LEU A 64 -0.33 -13.91 5.56
C LEU A 64 -0.92 -12.98 4.49
N ALA A 65 -1.91 -12.16 4.83
CA ALA A 65 -2.46 -11.16 3.94
C ALA A 65 -1.40 -10.12 3.53
N LEU A 66 -0.60 -9.63 4.48
CA LEU A 66 0.51 -8.71 4.19
C LEU A 66 1.53 -9.34 3.23
N ILE A 67 1.98 -10.56 3.53
CA ILE A 67 2.94 -11.30 2.70
C ILE A 67 2.38 -11.50 1.28
N LEU A 68 1.14 -11.97 1.13
CA LEU A 68 0.53 -12.18 -0.18
C LEU A 68 0.33 -10.88 -0.96
N ALA A 69 -0.05 -9.80 -0.28
CA ALA A 69 -0.23 -8.49 -0.92
C ALA A 69 1.12 -7.94 -1.43
N MET A 70 2.18 -8.06 -0.63
CA MET A 70 3.54 -7.71 -1.04
C MET A 70 4.05 -8.60 -2.18
N PHE A 71 3.80 -9.90 -2.09
CA PHE A 71 4.19 -10.86 -3.13
C PHE A 71 3.50 -10.55 -4.45
N LEU A 72 2.20 -10.27 -4.42
CA LEU A 72 1.45 -9.82 -5.60
C LEU A 72 2.06 -8.55 -6.19
N ALA A 73 2.46 -7.60 -5.35
CA ALA A 73 3.01 -6.34 -5.81
C ALA A 73 4.36 -6.51 -6.53
N GLU A 74 5.26 -7.30 -5.96
CA GLU A 74 6.55 -7.64 -6.57
C GLU A 74 6.38 -8.48 -7.85
N LEU A 75 5.43 -9.40 -7.88
CA LEU A 75 5.14 -10.23 -9.04
C LEU A 75 4.58 -9.40 -10.20
N TYR A 76 3.65 -8.50 -9.89
CA TYR A 76 3.03 -7.59 -10.86
C TYR A 76 4.05 -6.59 -11.42
N GLY A 77 4.98 -6.12 -10.57
CA GLY A 77 6.11 -5.27 -10.95
C GLY A 77 7.11 -5.99 -11.85
N SER A 78 7.58 -7.16 -11.45
CA SER A 78 8.57 -7.96 -12.21
C SER A 78 8.04 -8.42 -13.58
N ALA A 79 6.74 -8.71 -13.69
CA ALA A 79 6.09 -9.03 -14.97
C ALA A 79 5.99 -7.82 -15.93
N GLY A 80 6.37 -6.61 -15.50
CA GLY A 80 6.25 -5.38 -16.27
C GLY A 80 4.79 -4.92 -16.49
N ALA A 81 3.82 -5.54 -15.82
CA ALA A 81 2.41 -5.24 -15.97
C ALA A 81 2.07 -3.83 -15.45
N SER A 82 2.70 -3.41 -14.35
CA SER A 82 2.58 -2.05 -13.83
C SER A 82 3.01 -0.98 -14.84
N ARG A 83 4.13 -1.21 -15.53
CA ARG A 83 4.63 -0.30 -16.57
C ARG A 83 3.66 -0.23 -17.75
N LYS A 84 3.16 -1.38 -18.22
CA LYS A 84 2.18 -1.44 -19.32
C LYS A 84 0.87 -0.73 -18.95
N LEU A 85 0.42 -0.86 -17.70
CA LEU A 85 -0.76 -0.16 -17.20
C LEU A 85 -0.57 1.36 -17.26
N VAL A 86 0.58 1.84 -16.77
CA VAL A 86 0.92 3.28 -16.80
C VAL A 86 1.03 3.80 -18.23
N GLU A 87 1.66 3.06 -19.13
CA GLU A 87 1.75 3.42 -20.55
C GLU A 87 0.36 3.56 -21.19
N GLY A 88 -0.62 2.72 -20.81
CA GLY A 88 -2.00 2.83 -21.25
C GLY A 88 -2.69 4.13 -20.80
N LEU A 89 -2.35 4.68 -19.62
CA LEU A 89 -2.94 5.92 -19.11
C LEU A 89 -2.55 7.16 -19.93
N THR A 90 -1.38 7.12 -20.58
CA THR A 90 -0.88 8.22 -21.43
C THR A 90 -1.73 8.47 -22.68
N PHE A 91 -2.64 7.54 -23.02
CA PHE A 91 -3.60 7.69 -24.11
C PHE A 91 -4.56 8.86 -23.92
N PHE A 92 -5.06 9.09 -22.69
CA PHE A 92 -6.11 10.10 -22.45
C PHE A 92 -5.59 11.54 -22.55
N SER A 93 -4.56 11.86 -21.79
CA SER A 93 -3.79 13.11 -21.92
C SER A 93 -2.53 13.06 -21.06
N PRO A 94 -1.50 13.86 -21.36
CA PRO A 94 -0.32 14.01 -20.51
C PRO A 94 -0.68 14.43 -19.07
N SER A 95 -1.63 15.38 -18.92
CA SER A 95 -2.08 15.86 -17.61
C SER A 95 -2.82 14.80 -16.82
N PHE A 96 -3.71 14.04 -17.47
CA PHE A 96 -4.41 12.94 -16.80
C PHE A 96 -3.42 11.85 -16.36
N ALA A 97 -2.52 11.44 -17.24
CA ALA A 97 -1.52 10.42 -16.91
C ALA A 97 -0.59 10.87 -15.76
N ALA A 98 -0.26 12.16 -15.67
CA ALA A 98 0.53 12.72 -14.59
C ALA A 98 -0.15 12.57 -13.21
N LEU A 99 -1.48 12.70 -13.15
CA LEU A 99 -2.26 12.55 -11.90
C LEU A 99 -2.64 11.09 -11.63
N ALA A 100 -3.01 10.33 -12.66
CA ALA A 100 -3.53 8.97 -12.53
C ALA A 100 -2.44 7.94 -12.26
N THR A 101 -1.22 8.14 -12.78
CA THR A 101 -0.12 7.18 -12.62
C THR A 101 0.26 6.95 -11.15
N PRO A 102 0.50 7.99 -10.32
CA PRO A 102 0.77 7.77 -8.89
C PRO A 102 -0.40 7.10 -8.18
N ALA A 103 -1.65 7.44 -8.54
CA ALA A 103 -2.84 6.80 -7.97
C ALA A 103 -2.89 5.30 -8.28
N ILE A 104 -2.60 4.90 -9.51
CA ILE A 104 -2.58 3.49 -9.89
C ILE A 104 -1.41 2.75 -9.22
N ILE A 105 -0.22 3.37 -9.15
CA ILE A 105 0.93 2.81 -8.42
C ILE A 105 0.62 2.70 -6.92
N GLY A 106 -0.20 3.61 -6.38
CA GLY A 106 -0.66 3.58 -5.00
C GLY A 106 -1.49 2.34 -4.65
N LEU A 107 -2.19 1.73 -5.60
CA LEU A 107 -2.95 0.49 -5.35
C LEU A 107 -2.05 -0.70 -4.95
N LEU A 108 -0.74 -0.59 -5.15
CA LEU A 108 0.23 -1.62 -4.83
C LEU A 108 0.93 -1.30 -3.49
N PRO A 109 0.92 -2.24 -2.52
CA PRO A 109 1.75 -2.12 -1.31
C PRO A 109 3.21 -2.43 -1.67
N MET A 110 3.90 -1.44 -2.24
CA MET A 110 5.32 -1.55 -2.61
C MET A 110 6.21 -0.64 -1.77
N PRO A 111 7.28 -1.17 -1.17
CA PRO A 111 8.34 -0.34 -0.62
C PRO A 111 9.00 0.46 -1.75
N GLY A 112 9.33 1.73 -1.49
CA GLY A 112 10.01 2.58 -2.49
C GLY A 112 9.17 3.04 -3.68
N GLY A 113 7.86 2.78 -3.72
CA GLY A 113 7.03 3.16 -4.89
C GLY A 113 6.96 4.66 -5.20
N ALA A 114 7.35 5.55 -4.27
CA ALA A 114 7.51 6.99 -4.55
C ALA A 114 8.69 7.25 -5.50
N TYR A 115 9.80 6.52 -5.34
CA TYR A 115 10.92 6.55 -6.25
C TYR A 115 10.56 5.94 -7.61
N VAL A 116 9.90 4.77 -7.61
CA VAL A 116 9.47 4.09 -8.85
C VAL A 116 8.54 4.97 -9.69
N SER A 117 7.51 5.53 -9.07
CA SER A 117 6.59 6.47 -9.73
C SER A 117 7.29 7.73 -10.24
N ALA A 118 8.22 8.29 -9.46
CA ALA A 118 9.00 9.46 -9.87
C ALA A 118 9.87 9.17 -11.10
N VAL A 119 10.53 8.01 -11.17
CA VAL A 119 11.34 7.61 -12.34
C VAL A 119 10.45 7.45 -13.57
N ILE A 120 9.31 6.77 -13.45
CA ILE A 120 8.37 6.56 -14.55
C ILE A 120 7.79 7.89 -15.07
N LEU A 121 7.52 8.84 -14.16
CA LEU A 121 6.88 10.11 -14.49
C LEU A 121 7.86 11.23 -14.84
N ASN A 122 9.17 11.05 -14.70
CA ASN A 122 10.13 12.14 -14.83
C ASN A 122 10.05 12.83 -16.21
N GLU A 123 10.00 12.03 -17.29
CA GLU A 123 9.84 12.57 -18.65
C GLU A 123 8.50 13.30 -18.83
N LEU A 124 7.41 12.74 -18.30
CA LEU A 124 6.07 13.31 -18.41
C LEU A 124 5.96 14.63 -17.65
N TYR A 125 6.47 14.68 -16.42
CA TYR A 125 6.52 15.89 -15.62
C TYR A 125 7.45 16.95 -16.23
N GLY A 126 8.53 16.54 -16.91
CA GLY A 126 9.39 17.43 -17.69
C GLY A 126 8.64 18.06 -18.86
N LYS A 127 7.86 17.27 -19.62
CA LYS A 127 7.00 17.78 -20.71
C LYS A 127 5.94 18.77 -20.20
N LEU A 128 5.42 18.56 -18.99
CA LEU A 128 4.49 19.47 -18.32
C LEU A 128 5.17 20.66 -17.62
N ARG A 129 6.51 20.77 -17.71
CA ARG A 129 7.33 21.83 -17.08
C ARG A 129 7.04 22.04 -15.59
N LEU A 130 6.74 20.97 -14.87
CA LEU A 130 6.47 21.03 -13.42
C LEU A 130 7.78 21.30 -12.66
N ASN A 131 7.73 22.20 -11.66
CA ASN A 131 8.83 22.38 -10.73
C ASN A 131 8.94 21.20 -9.74
N ALA A 132 10.04 21.11 -9.00
CA ALA A 132 10.30 19.99 -8.08
C ALA A 132 9.21 19.81 -7.00
N GLU A 133 8.70 20.92 -6.47
CA GLU A 133 7.62 20.93 -5.47
C GLU A 133 6.32 20.33 -6.03
N SER A 134 5.91 20.75 -7.23
CA SER A 134 4.71 20.26 -7.91
C SER A 134 4.81 18.77 -8.24
N LYS A 135 5.98 18.32 -8.72
CA LYS A 135 6.25 16.89 -8.97
C LYS A 135 6.09 16.07 -7.69
N THR A 136 6.64 16.58 -6.59
CA THR A 136 6.61 15.91 -5.28
C THR A 136 5.19 15.87 -4.73
N PHE A 137 4.47 16.99 -4.78
CA PHE A 137 3.08 17.07 -4.32
C PHE A 137 2.18 16.09 -5.08
N ILE A 138 2.18 16.13 -6.42
CA ILE A 138 1.34 15.26 -7.24
C ILE A 138 1.69 13.81 -6.97
N ASN A 139 2.98 13.46 -6.96
CA ASN A 139 3.39 12.08 -6.75
C ASN A 139 2.99 11.57 -5.35
N TYR A 140 3.23 12.37 -4.31
CA TYR A 140 2.93 11.99 -2.94
C TYR A 140 1.42 11.90 -2.71
N TRP A 141 0.65 12.93 -3.07
CA TRP A 141 -0.77 13.01 -2.77
C TRP A 141 -1.54 11.84 -3.42
N PHE A 142 -1.41 11.70 -4.74
CA PHE A 142 -2.17 10.71 -5.50
C PHE A 142 -1.79 9.27 -5.13
N ARG A 143 -0.55 9.02 -4.70
CA ARG A 143 -0.13 7.69 -4.22
C ARG A 143 -0.80 7.27 -2.90
N HIS A 144 -1.34 8.20 -2.11
CA HIS A 144 -1.87 7.91 -0.78
C HIS A 144 -3.40 8.04 -0.67
N ILE A 145 -4.12 8.42 -1.73
CA ILE A 145 -5.59 8.57 -1.69
C ILE A 145 -6.32 7.28 -1.28
N TRP A 146 -5.70 6.13 -1.52
CA TRP A 146 -6.28 4.81 -1.28
C TRP A 146 -6.03 4.26 0.13
N ILE A 147 -5.18 4.91 0.93
CA ILE A 147 -4.64 4.37 2.19
C ILE A 147 -5.70 3.96 3.21
N THR A 148 -6.86 4.61 3.20
CA THR A 148 -7.95 4.36 4.16
C THR A 148 -8.94 3.30 3.69
N THR A 149 -8.97 3.00 2.40
CA THR A 149 -10.07 2.25 1.77
C THR A 149 -9.61 0.96 1.11
N TRP A 150 -8.41 0.94 0.52
CA TRP A 150 -8.02 -0.13 -0.37
C TRP A 150 -7.57 -1.39 0.39
N PRO A 151 -8.13 -2.59 0.08
CA PRO A 151 -7.90 -3.84 0.83
C PRO A 151 -6.44 -4.27 0.97
N LEU A 152 -5.56 -3.82 0.06
CA LEU A 152 -4.15 -4.18 0.08
C LEU A 152 -3.31 -3.26 0.99
N TYR A 153 -3.85 -2.16 1.50
CA TYR A 153 -3.09 -1.29 2.37
C TYR A 153 -2.96 -1.89 3.77
N GLN A 154 -1.74 -1.76 4.31
CA GLN A 154 -1.38 -2.28 5.63
C GLN A 154 -2.31 -1.72 6.72
N SER A 155 -2.67 -0.44 6.64
CA SER A 155 -3.64 0.21 7.55
C SER A 155 -4.98 -0.50 7.59
N VAL A 156 -5.53 -0.89 6.44
CA VAL A 156 -6.83 -1.57 6.33
C VAL A 156 -6.72 -3.01 6.84
N ILE A 157 -5.64 -3.71 6.47
CA ILE A 157 -5.38 -5.10 6.90
C ILE A 157 -5.21 -5.16 8.43
N LEU A 158 -4.41 -4.26 9.01
CA LEU A 158 -4.19 -4.17 10.46
C LEU A 158 -5.46 -3.76 11.20
N ALA A 159 -6.20 -2.75 10.72
CA ALA A 159 -7.47 -2.35 11.34
C ALA A 159 -8.47 -3.51 11.36
N SER A 160 -8.53 -4.31 10.29
CA SER A 160 -9.39 -5.50 10.24
C SER A 160 -8.97 -6.56 11.24
N GLY A 161 -7.68 -6.88 11.31
CA GLY A 161 -7.13 -7.87 12.24
C GLY A 161 -7.27 -7.48 13.71
N LEU A 162 -7.12 -6.19 14.03
CA LEU A 162 -7.19 -5.67 15.40
C LEU A 162 -8.62 -5.46 15.89
N LEU A 163 -9.49 -4.89 15.06
CA LEU A 163 -10.85 -4.53 15.46
C LEU A 163 -11.87 -5.64 15.20
N GLY A 164 -11.47 -6.70 14.48
CA GLY A 164 -12.39 -7.76 14.03
C GLY A 164 -13.43 -7.26 13.02
N ILE A 165 -13.25 -6.07 12.44
CA ILE A 165 -14.16 -5.48 11.47
C ILE A 165 -13.76 -5.99 10.08
N SER A 166 -14.73 -6.47 9.29
CA SER A 166 -14.44 -6.93 7.92
C SER A 166 -13.88 -5.82 7.04
N ILE A 167 -12.94 -6.16 6.15
CA ILE A 167 -12.31 -5.23 5.20
C ILE A 167 -13.35 -4.47 4.38
N ARG A 168 -14.38 -5.14 3.85
CA ARG A 168 -15.49 -4.47 3.14
C ARG A 168 -16.09 -3.32 3.93
N ARG A 169 -16.34 -3.52 5.23
CA ARG A 169 -16.93 -2.50 6.09
C ARG A 169 -15.96 -1.33 6.30
N ILE A 170 -14.67 -1.62 6.54
CA ILE A 170 -13.64 -0.59 6.64
C ILE A 170 -13.55 0.21 5.34
N SER A 171 -13.48 -0.48 4.19
CA SER A 171 -13.42 0.14 2.86
C SER A 171 -14.62 1.04 2.61
N ILE A 172 -15.85 0.53 2.77
CA ILE A 172 -17.07 1.30 2.47
C ILE A 172 -17.20 2.54 3.38
N LEU A 173 -16.92 2.39 4.68
CA LEU A 173 -17.02 3.51 5.63
C LEU A 173 -15.97 4.59 5.38
N ASN A 174 -14.82 4.24 4.81
CA ASN A 174 -13.75 5.19 4.49
C ASN A 174 -13.81 5.77 3.06
N LEU A 175 -14.76 5.32 2.22
CA LEU A 175 -14.96 5.87 0.88
C LEU A 175 -15.11 7.40 0.86
N PRO A 176 -15.87 8.04 1.77
CA PRO A 176 -15.98 9.50 1.78
C PRO A 176 -14.63 10.21 1.90
N ILE A 177 -13.70 9.64 2.69
CA ILE A 177 -12.35 10.18 2.87
C ILE A 177 -11.56 10.06 1.57
N THR A 178 -11.58 8.89 0.93
CA THR A 178 -10.91 8.67 -0.36
C THR A 178 -11.49 9.57 -1.47
N LEU A 179 -12.81 9.75 -1.50
CA LEU A 179 -13.46 10.64 -2.45
C LEU A 179 -13.06 12.10 -2.24
N ALA A 180 -13.09 12.58 -0.99
CA ALA A 180 -12.64 13.94 -0.67
C ALA A 180 -11.16 14.14 -1.03
N ALA A 181 -10.28 13.20 -0.67
CA ALA A 181 -8.86 13.25 -1.01
C ALA A 181 -8.63 13.25 -2.53
N THR A 182 -9.41 12.47 -3.28
CA THR A 182 -9.34 12.40 -4.74
C THR A 182 -9.82 13.71 -5.39
N LEU A 183 -10.95 14.26 -4.94
CA LEU A 183 -11.52 15.50 -5.48
C LEU A 183 -10.62 16.70 -5.19
N ILE A 184 -10.20 16.88 -3.94
CA ILE A 184 -9.30 17.98 -3.54
C ILE A 184 -7.96 17.84 -4.28
N GLY A 185 -7.41 16.63 -4.33
CA GLY A 185 -6.19 16.33 -5.06
C GLY A 185 -6.30 16.62 -6.56
N ALA A 186 -7.41 16.24 -7.19
CA ALA A 186 -7.68 16.49 -8.60
C ALA A 186 -7.77 18.00 -8.90
N VAL A 187 -8.52 18.75 -8.08
CA VAL A 187 -8.62 20.21 -8.23
C VAL A 187 -7.24 20.86 -8.09
N ALA A 188 -6.52 20.56 -7.00
CA ALA A 188 -5.18 21.11 -6.77
C ALA A 188 -4.19 20.72 -7.87
N GLY A 189 -4.16 19.44 -8.26
CA GLY A 189 -3.27 18.91 -9.30
C GLY A 189 -3.54 19.53 -10.68
N ILE A 190 -4.81 19.69 -11.06
CA ILE A 190 -5.19 20.36 -12.31
C ILE A 190 -4.77 21.83 -12.28
N LEU A 191 -4.98 22.54 -11.16
CA LEU A 191 -4.56 23.94 -11.03
C LEU A 191 -3.03 24.10 -11.13
N ILE A 192 -2.28 23.22 -10.48
CA ILE A 192 -0.82 23.17 -10.56
C ILE A 192 -0.37 22.95 -12.02
N ILE A 193 -0.91 21.93 -12.68
CA ILE A 193 -0.56 21.63 -14.08
C ILE A 193 -0.94 22.79 -14.99
N ARG A 194 -2.12 23.42 -14.82
CA ARG A 194 -2.54 24.57 -15.64
C ARG A 194 -1.66 25.82 -15.46
N ARG A 195 -1.10 26.03 -14.26
CA ARG A 195 -0.17 27.15 -14.00
C ARG A 195 1.21 26.91 -14.60
N SER A 196 1.63 25.66 -14.71
CA SER A 196 2.94 25.30 -15.28
C SER A 196 2.91 24.99 -16.78
N ALA A 197 1.78 24.51 -17.30
CA ALA A 197 1.65 24.10 -18.69
C ALA A 197 1.50 25.32 -19.61
N ASP A 198 2.51 25.53 -20.44
CA ASP A 198 2.41 26.37 -21.62
C ASP A 198 1.38 25.74 -22.58
N LYS A 199 0.44 26.51 -23.14
CA LYS A 199 -0.74 26.03 -23.90
C LYS A 199 -0.43 25.17 -25.14
N LYS A 200 0.86 24.97 -25.48
CA LYS A 200 1.35 24.27 -26.66
C LYS A 200 1.68 22.78 -26.46
N CYS A 201 1.64 22.24 -25.24
CA CYS A 201 1.90 20.81 -25.00
C CYS A 201 0.65 19.93 -25.25
N SER A 202 -0.01 20.10 -26.39
CA SER A 202 -1.00 19.14 -26.91
C SER A 202 -0.30 18.28 -27.96
N GLY A 203 0.41 17.25 -27.52
CA GLY A 203 1.16 16.33 -28.38
C GLY A 203 0.76 14.87 -28.15
N GLU A 204 0.36 14.22 -29.24
CA GLU A 204 -0.24 12.90 -29.47
C GLU A 204 0.08 11.79 -28.43
N GLY A 205 -0.96 11.38 -27.69
CA GLY A 205 -1.00 10.11 -26.96
C GLY A 205 -1.26 8.93 -27.91
N ARG A 206 -0.35 8.64 -28.85
CA ARG A 206 -0.43 7.46 -29.73
C ARG A 206 0.11 6.18 -29.07
N ARG A 207 -0.32 5.88 -27.84
CA ARG A 207 -0.07 4.57 -27.22
C ARG A 207 -1.40 3.85 -27.02
N GLY A 208 -1.42 2.56 -27.36
CA GLY A 208 -2.64 1.76 -27.37
C GLY A 208 -3.23 1.57 -25.97
N VAL A 209 -4.56 1.66 -25.91
CA VAL A 209 -5.40 1.44 -24.72
C VAL A 209 -5.23 0.05 -24.09
N LYS A 210 -4.58 -0.89 -24.80
CA LYS A 210 -4.29 -2.27 -24.36
C LYS A 210 -3.58 -2.33 -23.01
N GLY A 211 -2.78 -1.31 -22.66
CA GLY A 211 -2.13 -1.21 -21.35
C GLY A 211 -3.12 -1.23 -20.19
N LEU A 212 -4.30 -0.62 -20.35
CA LEU A 212 -5.33 -0.56 -19.31
C LEU A 212 -5.90 -1.92 -18.93
N LEU A 213 -5.80 -2.93 -19.81
CA LEU A 213 -6.22 -4.30 -19.49
C LEU A 213 -5.48 -4.85 -18.27
N HIS A 214 -4.27 -4.38 -17.98
CA HIS A 214 -3.47 -4.83 -16.84
C HIS A 214 -4.02 -4.39 -15.47
N VAL A 215 -5.11 -3.60 -15.41
CA VAL A 215 -5.78 -3.24 -14.15
C VAL A 215 -6.55 -4.41 -13.52
N TRP A 216 -6.76 -5.50 -14.27
CA TRP A 216 -7.61 -6.62 -13.87
C TRP A 216 -7.29 -7.25 -12.50
N PRO A 217 -6.04 -7.37 -12.00
CA PRO A 217 -5.79 -7.97 -10.68
C PRO A 217 -6.43 -7.15 -9.56
N PHE A 218 -6.41 -5.82 -9.68
CA PHE A 218 -7.04 -4.92 -8.73
C PHE A 218 -8.56 -5.03 -8.78
N LEU A 219 -9.13 -5.09 -9.99
CA LEU A 219 -10.57 -5.31 -10.14
C LEU A 219 -11.00 -6.65 -9.54
N LEU A 220 -10.19 -7.70 -9.70
CA LEU A 220 -10.46 -9.00 -9.12
C LEU A 220 -10.41 -8.97 -7.58
N ILE A 221 -9.47 -8.22 -6.98
CA ILE A 221 -9.42 -8.00 -5.52
C ILE A 221 -10.66 -7.23 -5.05
N ALA A 222 -11.02 -6.14 -5.73
CA ALA A 222 -12.19 -5.35 -5.37
C ALA A 222 -13.48 -6.20 -5.46
N LEU A 223 -13.61 -7.00 -6.52
CA LEU A 223 -14.73 -7.91 -6.69
C LEU A 223 -14.79 -8.96 -5.58
N THR A 224 -13.68 -9.65 -5.30
CA THR A 224 -13.66 -10.77 -4.34
C THR A 224 -13.72 -10.30 -2.90
N ALA A 225 -12.78 -9.45 -2.47
CA ALA A 225 -12.65 -9.05 -1.07
C ALA A 225 -13.70 -8.01 -0.62
N VAL A 226 -14.13 -7.12 -1.52
CA VAL A 226 -15.07 -6.03 -1.18
C VAL A 226 -16.49 -6.35 -1.60
N ALA A 227 -16.72 -6.69 -2.88
CA ALA A 227 -18.09 -6.88 -3.37
C ALA A 227 -18.69 -8.23 -2.93
N LEU A 228 -17.94 -9.33 -3.07
CA LEU A 228 -18.38 -10.68 -2.69
C LEU A 228 -18.10 -11.03 -1.22
N HIS A 229 -17.41 -10.16 -0.48
CA HIS A 229 -17.08 -10.34 0.94
C HIS A 229 -16.28 -11.62 1.25
N VAL A 230 -15.46 -12.07 0.29
CA VAL A 230 -14.57 -13.21 0.48
C VAL A 230 -13.42 -12.83 1.42
N ASP A 231 -12.95 -13.78 2.23
CA ASP A 231 -11.78 -13.60 3.08
C ASP A 231 -10.58 -13.06 2.26
N LEU A 232 -9.84 -12.09 2.81
CA LEU A 232 -8.80 -11.40 2.07
C LEU A 232 -7.64 -12.33 1.70
N VAL A 233 -7.27 -13.26 2.56
CA VAL A 233 -6.20 -14.23 2.27
C VAL A 233 -6.60 -15.08 1.06
N VAL A 234 -7.84 -15.54 1.04
CA VAL A 234 -8.39 -16.34 -0.07
C VAL A 234 -8.45 -15.50 -1.36
N SER A 235 -8.92 -14.26 -1.27
CA SER A 235 -9.00 -13.31 -2.38
C SER A 235 -7.61 -13.03 -2.98
N LEU A 236 -6.61 -12.78 -2.12
CA LEU A 236 -5.23 -12.56 -2.50
C LEU A 236 -4.60 -13.81 -3.13
N ALA A 237 -4.82 -14.99 -2.55
CA ALA A 237 -4.31 -16.24 -3.10
C ALA A 237 -4.88 -16.49 -4.51
N LEU A 238 -6.19 -16.30 -4.70
CA LEU A 238 -6.85 -16.41 -6.01
C LEU A 238 -6.21 -15.45 -7.03
N VAL A 239 -6.00 -14.19 -6.65
CA VAL A 239 -5.44 -13.17 -7.53
C VAL A 239 -3.98 -13.48 -7.88
N VAL A 240 -3.17 -13.87 -6.89
CA VAL A 240 -1.78 -14.30 -7.11
C VAL A 240 -1.71 -15.48 -8.06
N LEU A 241 -2.51 -16.53 -7.84
CA LEU A 241 -2.55 -17.69 -8.73
C LEU A 241 -2.97 -17.31 -10.15
N SER A 242 -3.96 -16.42 -10.28
CA SER A 242 -4.40 -15.90 -11.57
C SER A 242 -3.29 -15.11 -12.27
N VAL A 243 -2.54 -14.28 -11.54
CA VAL A 243 -1.42 -13.49 -12.09
C VAL A 243 -0.30 -14.44 -12.55
N ILE A 244 0.01 -15.47 -11.78
CA ILE A 244 0.99 -16.50 -12.18
C ILE A 244 0.54 -17.20 -13.46
N ALA A 245 -0.73 -17.59 -13.58
CA ALA A 245 -1.27 -18.28 -14.75
C ALA A 245 -1.25 -17.42 -16.02
N VAL A 246 -1.59 -16.13 -15.89
CA VAL A 246 -1.69 -15.18 -17.01
C VAL A 246 -0.31 -14.68 -17.46
N TYR A 247 0.53 -14.23 -16.53
CA TYR A 247 1.81 -13.61 -16.86
C TYR A 247 2.98 -14.60 -16.96
N ARG A 248 2.81 -15.83 -16.43
CA ARG A 248 3.79 -16.92 -16.46
C ARG A 248 5.23 -16.46 -16.15
N PRO A 249 5.45 -15.78 -15.00
CA PRO A 249 6.76 -15.29 -14.64
C PRO A 249 7.76 -16.45 -14.47
N PRO A 250 9.03 -16.27 -14.85
CA PRO A 250 10.03 -17.32 -14.72
C PRO A 250 10.24 -17.67 -13.24
N LYS A 251 10.64 -18.93 -12.96
CA LYS A 251 10.86 -19.43 -11.59
C LYS A 251 11.80 -18.55 -10.76
N LYS A 252 12.77 -17.90 -11.40
CA LYS A 252 13.70 -16.96 -10.76
C LYS A 252 12.99 -15.73 -10.18
N ASP A 253 12.04 -15.17 -10.93
CA ASP A 253 11.28 -13.99 -10.49
C ASP A 253 10.28 -14.36 -9.40
N LEU A 254 9.63 -15.52 -9.52
CA LEU A 254 8.78 -16.07 -8.44
C LEU A 254 9.54 -16.22 -7.12
N ALA A 255 10.73 -16.85 -7.15
CA ALA A 255 11.55 -17.04 -5.96
C ALA A 255 12.05 -15.70 -5.39
N ARG A 256 12.43 -14.75 -6.25
CA ARG A 256 12.83 -13.40 -5.83
C ARG A 256 11.67 -12.66 -5.16
N SER A 257 10.51 -12.60 -5.79
CA SER A 257 9.32 -11.92 -5.25
C SER A 257 8.90 -12.53 -3.92
N LEU A 258 8.95 -13.86 -3.77
CA LEU A 258 8.61 -14.52 -2.51
C LEU A 258 9.62 -14.18 -1.41
N ARG A 259 10.92 -14.20 -1.72
CA ARG A 259 11.98 -13.82 -0.77
C ARG A 259 11.84 -12.37 -0.31
N GLN A 260 11.43 -11.49 -1.20
CA GLN A 260 11.22 -10.07 -0.90
C GLN A 260 9.97 -9.85 -0.04
N ALA A 261 8.89 -10.55 -0.35
CA ALA A 261 7.66 -10.53 0.43
C ALA A 261 7.83 -11.09 1.85
N LEU A 262 8.77 -12.02 2.06
CA LEU A 262 9.12 -12.60 3.36
C LEU A 262 10.14 -11.76 4.17
N ASN A 263 10.60 -10.61 3.66
CA ASN A 263 11.61 -9.84 4.34
C ASN A 263 11.02 -9.13 5.58
N PRO A 264 11.54 -9.39 6.79
CA PRO A 264 11.01 -8.86 8.05
C PRO A 264 11.19 -7.35 8.24
N THR A 265 11.87 -6.67 7.31
CA THR A 265 11.95 -5.20 7.33
C THR A 265 10.67 -4.56 6.80
N PHE A 266 9.88 -5.29 6.02
CA PHE A 266 8.67 -4.81 5.36
C PHE A 266 7.38 -5.46 5.89
N ILE A 267 7.54 -6.56 6.64
CA ILE A 267 6.51 -7.26 7.42
C ILE A 267 6.51 -6.69 8.84
#